data_AF-A0A3D4CNJ3-F1
#
_entry.id   AF-A0A3D4CNJ3-F1
#
_cell.length_a   1.000
_cell.length_b   1.000
_cell.length_c   1.000
_cell.angle_alpha   90.00
_cell.angle_beta   90.00
_cell.angle_gamma   90.00
#
_symmetry.space_group_name_H-M   'P 1'
#
loop_
_entity.id
_entity.type
_entity.pdbx_description
1 polymer ?
#
loop_
_entity_poly.entity_id
_entity_poly.type
_entity_poly.pdbx_seq_one_letter_code
_entity_poly.pdbx_strand_id
1 'polypeptide(L)' 'MENLNLAESFAEFKEFKNIDRVTMMNILEGVFRNMIKKKYGDDENFDIIL' A
#
# COMPACT_ATOMS: atom_id res chain seq x y z
N MET A 1 16.10 -14.85 5.27
CA MET A 1 14.75 -14.32 5.05
C MET A 1 14.96 -12.91 4.53
N GLU A 2 14.66 -12.65 3.25
CA GLU A 2 14.70 -11.28 2.74
C GLU A 2 13.69 -10.47 3.54
N ASN A 3 14.18 -9.51 4.31
CA ASN A 3 13.31 -8.48 4.85
C ASN A 3 12.85 -7.66 3.65
N LEU A 4 11.63 -7.90 3.17
CA LEU A 4 10.99 -7.06 2.16
C LEU A 4 10.94 -5.64 2.70
N ASN A 5 11.91 -4.81 2.28
CA ASN A 5 11.96 -3.40 2.60
C ASN A 5 10.90 -2.69 1.77
N LEU A 6 9.67 -2.70 2.27
CA LEU A 6 8.50 -2.10 1.61
C LEU A 6 8.77 -0.65 1.17
N ALA A 7 9.48 0.13 1.99
CA ALA A 7 9.83 1.51 1.66
C ALA A 7 10.69 1.60 0.39
N GLU A 8 11.65 0.69 0.23
CA GLU A 8 12.53 0.60 -0.93
C GLU A 8 11.76 0.11 -2.17
N SER A 9 10.94 -0.94 -2.03
CA SER A 9 10.08 -1.41 -3.14
C SER A 9 9.10 -0.34 -3.63
N PHE A 10 8.57 0.50 -2.74
CA PHE A 10 7.70 1.60 -3.14
C PHE A 10 8.47 2.78 -3.75
N ALA A 11 9.69 3.07 -3.29
CA ALA A 11 10.54 4.06 -3.92
C ALA A 11 10.84 3.69 -5.39
N GLU A 12 11.22 2.42 -5.63
CA GLU A 12 11.46 1.91 -6.99
C GLU A 12 10.18 1.92 -7.85
N PHE A 13 9.04 1.51 -7.29
CA PHE A 13 7.77 1.52 -8.02
C PHE A 13 7.36 2.94 -8.46
N LYS A 14 7.67 3.96 -7.65
CA LYS A 14 7.39 5.36 -7.95
C LYS A 14 8.15 5.80 -9.21
N GLU A 15 9.44 5.52 -9.22
CA GLU A 15 10.34 5.85 -10.32
C GLU A 15 9.95 5.10 -11.59
N PHE A 16 9.68 3.80 -11.47
CA PHE A 16 9.28 2.96 -12.61
C PHE A 16 7.95 3.38 -13.25
N LYS A 17 6.96 3.75 -12.43
CA LYS A 17 5.63 4.16 -12.93
C LYS A 17 5.52 5.66 -13.24
N ASN A 18 6.53 6.45 -12.87
CA ASN A 18 6.52 7.91 -12.98
C ASN A 18 5.25 8.53 -12.37
N ILE A 19 4.86 8.04 -11.19
CA ILE A 19 3.68 8.53 -10.45
C ILE A 19 4.11 9.41 -9.27
N ASP A 20 3.28 10.37 -8.93
CA ASP A 20 3.50 11.20 -7.74
C ASP A 20 3.23 10.42 -6.44
N ARG A 21 3.67 11.01 -5.32
CA ARG A 21 3.54 10.40 -3.98
C ARG A 21 2.07 10.22 -3.56
N VAL A 22 1.18 11.13 -3.96
CA VAL A 22 -0.23 11.10 -3.57
C VAL A 22 -0.93 9.91 -4.25
N THR A 23 -0.69 9.76 -5.54
CA THR A 23 -1.19 8.64 -6.35
C THR A 23 -0.69 7.31 -5.79
N MET A 24 0.60 7.23 -5.44
CA MET A 24 1.17 6.05 -4.78
C MET A 24 0.42 5.71 -3.47
N MET A 25 0.25 6.69 -2.59
CA MET A 25 -0.41 6.48 -1.29
C MET A 25 -1.84 5.97 -1.45
N ASN A 26 -2.61 6.52 -2.39
CA ASN A 26 -3.96 6.06 -2.69
C ASN A 26 -4.00 4.60 -3.19
N ILE A 27 -3.03 4.21 -4.04
CA ILE A 27 -2.91 2.82 -4.51
C ILE A 27 -2.61 1.89 -3.34
N LEU A 28 -1.65 2.25 -2.49
CA LEU A 28 -1.26 1.44 -1.33
C LEU A 28 -2.41 1.28 -0.34
N GLU A 29 -3.10 2.38 -0.01
CA GLU A 29 -4.28 2.34 0.84
C GLU A 29 -5.33 1.37 0.25
N GLY A 30 -5.61 1.46 -1.05
CA GLY A 30 -6.54 0.55 -1.73
C GLY A 30 -6.12 -0.93 -1.64
N VAL A 31 -4.82 -1.21 -1.77
CA VAL A 31 -4.27 -2.57 -1.61
C VAL A 31 -4.46 -3.07 -0.18
N PHE A 32 -4.11 -2.27 0.83
CA PHE A 32 -4.28 -2.63 2.24
C PHE A 32 -5.76 -2.82 2.61
N ARG A 33 -6.64 -1.90 2.21
CA ARG A 33 -8.10 -2.03 2.39
C ARG A 33 -8.63 -3.33 1.77
N ASN A 34 -8.21 -3.67 0.55
CA ASN A 34 -8.63 -4.91 -0.10
C ASN A 34 -8.16 -6.16 0.66
N MET A 35 -6.91 -6.15 1.14
CA MET A 35 -6.37 -7.26 1.94
C MET A 35 -7.13 -7.42 3.26
N ILE A 36 -7.45 -6.30 3.93
CA ILE A 36 -8.24 -6.29 5.16
C ILE A 36 -9.65 -6.86 4.88
N LYS A 37 -10.36 -6.36 3.86
CA LYS A 37 -11.67 -6.88 3.46
C LYS A 37 -11.64 -8.38 3.19
N LYS A 38 -10.64 -8.87 2.47
CA LYS A 38 -10.49 -10.30 2.17
C LYS A 38 -10.28 -11.15 3.42
N LYS A 39 -9.59 -10.64 4.42
CA LYS A 39 -9.23 -11.40 5.63
C LYS A 39 -10.27 -11.26 6.74
N TYR A 40 -10.88 -10.10 6.90
CA TYR A 40 -11.73 -9.74 8.03
C TYR A 40 -13.18 -9.46 7.62
N GLY A 41 -13.52 -9.53 6.32
CA GLY A 41 -14.86 -9.33 5.78
C GLY A 41 -15.21 -7.86 5.52
N ASP A 42 -14.59 -6.93 6.24
CA ASP A 42 -14.80 -5.50 6.09
C ASP A 42 -13.58 -4.68 6.56
N ASP A 43 -13.48 -3.41 6.16
CA ASP A 43 -12.43 -2.47 6.55
C ASP A 43 -12.92 -1.21 7.30
N GLU A 44 -14.22 -1.05 7.56
CA GLU A 44 -14.79 0.18 8.15
C GLU A 44 -14.18 0.54 9.53
N ASN A 45 -13.75 -0.45 10.29
CA ASN A 45 -13.17 -0.27 11.64
C ASN A 45 -11.63 -0.22 11.64
N PHE A 46 -10.99 0.01 10.48
CA PHE A 46 -9.54 0.06 10.34
C PHE A 46 -9.06 1.42 9.87
N ASP A 47 -8.13 2.01 10.64
CA ASP A 47 -7.35 3.16 10.20
C ASP A 47 -6.02 2.70 9.61
N ILE A 48 -5.70 3.18 8.40
CA ILE A 48 -4.46 2.88 7.69
C ILE A 48 -3.57 4.13 7.72
N ILE A 49 -2.37 3.99 8.29
CA ILE A 49 -1.36 5.06 8.38
C ILE A 49 -0.13 4.63 7.58
N LEU A 50 0.31 5.49 6.65
CA LEU A 50 1.39 5.26 5.69
C LEU A 50 2.54 6.26 5.86
#